data_AF-A0A167BR73-F1
#
_entry.id   AF-A0A167BR73-F1
#
_cell.length_a   1.000
_cell.length_b   1.000
_cell.length_c   1.000
_cell.angle_alpha   90.00
_cell.angle_beta   90.00
_cell.angle_gamma   90.00
#
_symmetry.space_group_name_H-M   'P 1'
#
loop_
_entity.id
_entity.type
_entity.pdbx_description
1 polymer ?
#
loop_
_entity_poly.entity_id
_entity_poly.type
_entity_poly.pdbx_seq_one_letter_code
_entity_poly.pdbx_strand_id
1 'polypeptide(L)'
;MRLIPGLAASHLRHDWILTLCLVVALAAVIAPLLVLMGLKSGTIETLRERLVEDPVYREIRPAHTREFASEWFEQVARWPGVDFLTPTILPLSSVLQVVHPQGGRNELFDLIPTGPGDPLLLENGARIPGDGQLVLSAEAARRMGVTAGDALQVRVTRTRGTRTEEARETFQVLSVLDARAGSLPRVYAPLDLVVDVEAFKEGYGAPDRGWAGDTPEPFLSFDGAILLLDEPLDPIARTGLIINTGFARLTDADGQRVQQRLGVPVPESLTAYDVFTPGSAVTVSNLRAIEQKLRGREAVVLPYVDQLPLVDAQGREMVLAGLSLSPRQARLLQAPVPPWGGFTGRAASAGELTSVLVPKDHAGDSLQVTSAGARTLTLHLDVVGAGDWQHPVVPVELLGVLRTGTQRALTYRGETGSFEMARGGYRGFRLYARSIDDVPALAARLQEQGLEFVAQVEAIQRIQVLDEGLGRLFWLIALLGISGGTAVLVASLYAAVERLRRDLGVLRLLGLARWHVFFFPVAQGVMIAALGLLAALGGYASLAWAINRTFSSELAPGERFCTLPGEQILMAIAATLALAVLASLVAAWRATRIDPAEAIREH
;
A
#
# COMPACT_ATOMS: atom_id res chain seq x y z
N MET A 1 18.77 6.52 66.18
CA MET A 1 18.02 5.88 65.08
C MET A 1 18.51 4.50 64.66
N ARG A 2 19.83 4.18 64.64
CA ARG A 2 20.34 2.83 64.24
C ARG A 2 19.85 1.64 65.09
N LEU A 3 19.38 1.87 66.31
CA LEU A 3 18.95 0.79 67.23
C LEU A 3 17.54 0.26 66.93
N ILE A 4 16.66 1.05 66.29
CA ILE A 4 15.25 0.67 66.05
C ILE A 4 15.13 -0.53 65.09
N PRO A 5 15.81 -0.55 63.92
CA PRO A 5 15.72 -1.69 63.01
C PRO A 5 16.27 -2.97 63.65
N GLY A 6 17.34 -2.86 64.45
CA GLY A 6 17.92 -4.00 65.17
C GLY A 6 16.99 -4.58 66.24
N LEU A 7 16.32 -3.72 67.00
CA LEU A 7 15.29 -4.11 67.97
C LEU A 7 14.09 -4.76 67.29
N ALA A 8 13.61 -4.16 66.19
CA ALA A 8 12.51 -4.71 65.41
C ALA A 8 12.87 -6.08 64.81
N ALA A 9 14.09 -6.26 64.30
CA ALA A 9 14.57 -7.53 63.77
C ALA A 9 14.71 -8.60 64.87
N SER A 10 15.23 -8.21 66.05
CA SER A 10 15.29 -9.10 67.21
C SER A 10 13.90 -9.53 67.67
N HIS A 11 12.92 -8.64 67.64
CA HIS A 11 11.53 -8.97 67.97
C HIS A 11 10.92 -9.95 66.96
N LEU A 12 11.07 -9.70 65.66
CA LEU A 12 10.59 -10.62 64.63
C LEU A 12 11.25 -12.00 64.75
N ARG A 13 12.52 -12.06 65.16
CA ARG A 13 13.21 -13.33 65.41
C ARG A 13 12.73 -14.03 66.68
N HIS A 14 12.38 -13.29 67.73
CA HIS A 14 11.82 -13.86 68.95
C HIS A 14 10.44 -14.47 68.68
N ASP A 15 9.58 -13.76 67.94
CA ASP A 15 8.24 -14.18 67.54
C ASP A 15 8.23 -14.76 66.11
N TRP A 16 9.11 -15.75 65.88
CA TRP A 16 9.39 -16.27 64.54
C TRP A 16 8.18 -16.99 63.91
N ILE A 17 7.30 -17.59 64.71
CA ILE A 17 6.10 -18.30 64.22
C ILE A 17 5.10 -17.30 63.62
N LEU A 18 4.81 -16.22 64.33
CA LEU A 18 3.92 -15.17 63.83
C LEU A 18 4.56 -14.42 62.66
N THR A 19 5.87 -14.17 62.73
CA THR A 19 6.60 -13.57 61.61
C THR A 19 6.53 -14.44 60.36
N LEU A 20 6.77 -15.75 60.48
CA LEU A 20 6.66 -16.69 59.36
C LEU A 20 5.25 -16.73 58.80
N CYS A 21 4.23 -16.79 59.66
CA CYS A 21 2.82 -16.76 59.25
C CYS A 21 2.50 -15.51 58.42
N LEU A 22 2.99 -14.33 58.84
CA LEU A 22 2.78 -13.08 58.12
C LEU A 22 3.54 -13.01 56.79
N VAL A 23 4.78 -13.49 56.78
CA VAL A 23 5.58 -13.60 55.55
C VAL A 23 4.90 -14.52 54.54
N VAL A 24 4.41 -15.68 54.99
CA VAL A 24 3.68 -16.64 54.14
C VAL A 24 2.34 -16.07 53.67
N ALA A 25 1.57 -15.42 54.55
CA ALA A 25 0.30 -14.80 54.17
C ALA A 25 0.50 -13.71 53.12
N LEU A 26 1.52 -12.86 53.28
CA LEU A 26 1.85 -11.83 52.30
C LEU A 26 2.33 -12.45 50.99
N ALA A 27 3.19 -13.47 51.06
CA ALA A 27 3.65 -14.18 49.87
C ALA A 27 2.51 -14.87 49.12
N ALA A 28 1.53 -15.44 49.83
CA ALA A 28 0.36 -16.10 49.26
C ALA A 28 -0.58 -15.12 48.53
N VAL A 29 -0.54 -13.83 48.85
CA VAL A 29 -1.28 -12.78 48.13
C VAL A 29 -0.47 -12.29 46.93
N ILE A 30 0.83 -12.01 47.11
CA ILE A 30 1.66 -11.38 46.07
C ILE A 30 2.04 -12.38 44.97
N ALA A 31 2.42 -13.61 45.32
CA ALA A 31 2.94 -14.57 44.35
C ALA A 31 1.91 -14.92 43.25
N PRO A 32 0.62 -15.20 43.54
CA PRO A 32 -0.37 -15.45 42.49
C PRO A 32 -0.61 -14.24 41.57
N LEU A 33 -0.54 -13.02 42.10
CA LEU A 33 -0.66 -11.80 41.28
C LEU A 33 0.53 -11.65 40.34
N LEU A 34 1.74 -11.92 40.81
CA LEU A 34 2.94 -11.95 39.97
C LEU A 34 2.82 -13.05 38.91
N VAL A 35 2.38 -14.24 39.27
CA VAL A 35 2.22 -15.35 38.31
C VAL A 35 1.20 -15.00 37.24
N LEU A 36 0.03 -14.44 37.63
CA LEU A 36 -1.00 -14.04 36.69
C LEU A 36 -0.52 -12.94 35.74
N MET A 37 0.22 -11.95 36.25
CA MET A 37 0.80 -10.87 35.44
C MET A 37 1.92 -11.36 34.52
N GLY A 38 2.70 -12.35 34.97
CA GLY A 38 3.73 -13.01 34.17
C GLY A 38 3.15 -13.86 33.06
N LEU A 39 2.05 -14.57 33.35
CA LEU A 39 1.27 -15.30 32.34
C LEU A 39 0.65 -14.34 31.33
N LYS A 40 0.00 -13.26 31.80
CA LYS A 40 -0.58 -12.24 30.92
C LYS A 40 0.47 -11.67 29.98
N SER A 41 1.60 -11.22 30.52
CA SER A 41 2.65 -10.58 29.73
C SER A 41 3.30 -11.59 28.77
N GLY A 42 3.61 -12.81 29.25
CA GLY A 42 4.25 -13.83 28.41
C GLY A 42 3.34 -14.39 27.30
N THR A 43 2.06 -14.65 27.58
CA THR A 43 1.12 -15.15 26.55
C THR A 43 0.82 -14.09 25.50
N ILE A 44 0.63 -12.84 25.92
CA ILE A 44 0.37 -11.74 24.98
C ILE A 44 1.61 -11.44 24.16
N GLU A 45 2.79 -11.39 24.77
CA GLU A 45 4.03 -11.16 24.02
C GLU A 45 4.25 -12.29 23.00
N THR A 46 4.07 -13.55 23.40
CA THR A 46 4.20 -14.70 22.49
C THR A 46 3.19 -14.64 21.34
N LEU A 47 1.92 -14.34 21.62
CA LEU A 47 0.89 -14.22 20.58
C LEU A 47 1.15 -13.01 19.68
N ARG A 48 1.61 -11.90 20.25
CA ARG A 48 1.91 -10.67 19.53
C ARG A 48 3.15 -10.83 18.68
N GLU A 49 4.25 -11.37 19.20
CA GLU A 49 5.47 -11.71 18.45
C GLU A 49 5.11 -12.57 17.25
N ARG A 50 4.39 -13.69 17.44
CA ARG A 50 3.99 -14.57 16.32
C ARG A 50 3.17 -13.86 15.24
N LEU A 51 2.35 -12.88 15.59
CA LEU A 51 1.49 -12.15 14.65
C LEU A 51 2.16 -10.90 14.07
N VAL A 52 3.07 -10.26 14.81
CA VAL A 52 3.84 -9.09 14.39
C VAL A 52 4.98 -9.51 13.46
N GLU A 53 5.65 -10.62 13.78
CA GLU A 53 6.73 -11.20 12.97
C GLU A 53 6.25 -11.77 11.64
N ASP A 54 4.95 -12.03 11.50
CA ASP A 54 4.37 -12.46 10.24
C ASP A 54 3.70 -11.27 9.51
N PRO A 55 4.35 -10.72 8.47
CA PRO A 55 3.82 -9.59 7.73
C PRO A 55 2.45 -9.88 7.09
N VAL A 56 2.05 -11.13 6.90
CA VAL A 56 0.72 -11.49 6.35
C VAL A 56 -0.43 -10.91 7.18
N TYR A 57 -0.27 -10.75 8.51
CA TYR A 57 -1.30 -10.15 9.36
C TYR A 57 -1.37 -8.62 9.25
N ARG A 58 -0.33 -7.99 8.69
CA ARG A 58 -0.28 -6.56 8.41
C ARG A 58 -0.74 -6.23 6.99
N GLU A 59 -1.04 -7.23 6.17
CA GLU A 59 -1.48 -7.05 4.78
C GLU A 59 -2.98 -6.69 4.69
N ILE A 60 -3.28 -5.68 3.87
CA ILE A 60 -4.62 -5.31 3.42
C ILE A 60 -4.64 -5.34 1.89
N ARG A 61 -5.59 -6.07 1.33
CA ARG A 61 -5.79 -6.18 -0.13
C ARG A 61 -7.28 -6.04 -0.48
N PRO A 62 -7.65 -5.58 -1.68
CA PRO A 62 -9.05 -5.43 -2.05
C PRO A 62 -9.76 -6.79 -2.14
N ALA A 63 -11.03 -6.85 -1.76
CA ALA A 63 -11.86 -8.06 -1.88
C ALA A 63 -12.35 -8.27 -3.31
N HIS A 64 -12.55 -7.16 -4.04
CA HIS A 64 -13.01 -7.14 -5.42
C HIS A 64 -12.08 -6.32 -6.30
N THR A 65 -11.92 -6.75 -7.55
CA THR A 65 -11.19 -5.99 -8.56
C THR A 65 -11.94 -4.70 -8.87
N ARG A 66 -11.26 -3.56 -8.72
CA ARG A 66 -11.78 -2.22 -9.03
C ARG A 66 -10.65 -1.41 -9.66
N GLU A 67 -11.00 -0.41 -10.45
CA GLU A 67 -10.02 0.55 -10.98
C GLU A 67 -9.63 1.59 -9.93
N PHE A 68 -8.32 1.77 -9.74
CA PHE A 68 -7.68 2.72 -8.85
C PHE A 68 -6.80 3.67 -9.67
N ALA A 69 -7.06 4.97 -9.57
CA ALA A 69 -6.25 5.99 -10.22
C ALA A 69 -4.85 6.06 -9.59
N SER A 70 -3.84 6.49 -10.35
CA SER A 70 -2.46 6.58 -9.83
C SER A 70 -2.35 7.57 -8.66
N GLU A 71 -3.12 8.66 -8.72
CA GLU A 71 -3.18 9.70 -7.69
C GLU A 71 -3.72 9.16 -6.34
N TRP A 72 -4.55 8.11 -6.36
CA TRP A 72 -5.05 7.47 -5.14
C TRP A 72 -3.90 6.82 -4.36
N PHE A 73 -2.97 6.16 -5.05
CA PHE A 73 -1.81 5.53 -4.41
C PHE A 73 -0.89 6.55 -3.76
N GLU A 74 -0.68 7.71 -4.40
CA GLU A 74 0.11 8.80 -3.80
C GLU A 74 -0.51 9.35 -2.51
N GLN A 75 -1.85 9.39 -2.44
CA GLN A 75 -2.57 9.84 -1.26
C GLN A 75 -2.51 8.80 -0.13
N VAL A 76 -2.76 7.53 -0.45
CA VAL A 76 -2.77 6.44 0.54
C VAL A 76 -1.37 6.16 1.09
N ALA A 77 -0.32 6.27 0.27
CA ALA A 77 1.07 6.12 0.72
C ALA A 77 1.47 7.13 1.81
N ARG A 78 0.75 8.27 1.94
CA ARG A 78 0.99 9.29 2.97
C ARG A 78 0.18 9.08 4.25
N TRP A 79 -0.67 8.05 4.31
CA TRP A 79 -1.48 7.82 5.50
C TRP A 79 -0.64 7.36 6.70
N PRO A 80 -0.91 7.87 7.91
CA PRO A 80 -0.29 7.35 9.12
C PRO A 80 -0.56 5.85 9.27
N GLY A 81 0.48 5.08 9.58
CA GLY A 81 0.38 3.64 9.77
C GLY A 81 0.63 2.79 8.51
N VAL A 82 0.72 3.38 7.31
CA VAL A 82 1.16 2.65 6.11
C VAL A 82 2.68 2.49 6.13
N ASP A 83 3.14 1.28 5.81
CA ASP A 83 4.56 0.92 5.72
C ASP A 83 4.99 0.65 4.27
N PHE A 84 4.15 -0.08 3.54
CA PHE A 84 4.38 -0.40 2.14
C PHE A 84 3.07 -0.40 1.36
N LEU A 85 3.11 0.11 0.12
CA LEU A 85 1.98 0.11 -0.79
C LEU A 85 2.49 -0.11 -2.21
N THR A 86 1.91 -1.09 -2.90
CA THR A 86 2.15 -1.30 -4.33
C THR A 86 0.83 -1.57 -5.05
N PRO A 87 0.59 -0.99 -6.23
CA PRO A 87 -0.56 -1.35 -7.04
C PRO A 87 -0.46 -2.78 -7.57
N THR A 88 -1.59 -3.37 -7.92
CA THR A 88 -1.67 -4.65 -8.61
C THR A 88 -2.50 -4.56 -9.89
N ILE A 89 -2.31 -5.53 -10.76
CA ILE A 89 -2.99 -5.66 -12.06
C ILE A 89 -4.24 -6.55 -11.95
N LEU A 90 -4.93 -6.80 -13.08
CA LEU A 90 -6.04 -7.76 -13.15
C LEU A 90 -5.61 -9.13 -12.63
N PRO A 91 -6.36 -9.77 -11.70
CA PRO A 91 -5.99 -11.07 -11.15
C PRO A 91 -5.74 -12.16 -12.22
N LEU A 92 -6.52 -12.16 -13.30
CA LEU A 92 -6.34 -13.09 -14.43
C LEU A 92 -5.06 -12.79 -15.26
N SER A 93 -4.63 -11.53 -15.27
CA SER A 93 -3.38 -11.11 -15.89
C SER A 93 -2.17 -11.36 -14.97
N SER A 94 -2.38 -11.45 -13.66
CA SER A 94 -1.38 -11.69 -12.61
C SER A 94 -0.92 -13.15 -12.47
N VAL A 95 -0.74 -13.85 -13.60
CA VAL A 95 -0.26 -15.24 -13.65
C VAL A 95 0.86 -15.36 -14.68
N LEU A 96 1.98 -15.96 -14.26
CA LEU A 96 3.18 -16.14 -15.07
C LEU A 96 3.33 -17.62 -15.46
N GLN A 97 3.65 -17.91 -16.73
CA GLN A 97 4.12 -19.26 -17.09
C GLN A 97 5.62 -19.32 -16.91
N VAL A 98 6.11 -20.31 -16.16
CA VAL A 98 7.54 -20.54 -15.98
C VAL A 98 7.90 -21.90 -16.56
N VAL A 99 8.94 -21.92 -17.39
CA VAL A 99 9.39 -23.13 -18.08
C VAL A 99 10.30 -23.92 -17.15
N HIS A 100 9.96 -25.19 -16.90
CA HIS A 100 10.72 -26.08 -16.03
C HIS A 100 12.11 -26.39 -16.63
N PRO A 101 13.22 -26.12 -15.91
CA PRO A 101 14.58 -26.28 -16.43
C PRO A 101 14.88 -27.69 -16.95
N GLN A 102 14.38 -28.73 -16.27
CA GLN A 102 14.71 -30.13 -16.57
C GLN A 102 13.67 -30.86 -17.44
N GLY A 103 12.69 -30.15 -18.04
CA GLY A 103 11.64 -30.85 -18.79
C GLY A 103 10.83 -30.01 -19.77
N GLY A 104 11.06 -28.69 -19.85
CA GLY A 104 10.37 -27.80 -20.80
C GLY A 104 8.85 -27.67 -20.59
N ARG A 105 8.30 -28.32 -19.55
CA ARG A 105 6.90 -28.17 -19.14
C ARG A 105 6.70 -26.80 -18.51
N ASN A 106 5.50 -26.25 -18.67
CA ASN A 106 5.17 -24.94 -18.12
C ASN A 106 4.41 -25.12 -16.82
N GLU A 107 4.84 -24.41 -15.79
CA GLU A 107 4.08 -24.23 -14.56
C GLU A 107 3.48 -22.83 -14.51
N LEU A 108 2.36 -22.68 -13.81
CA LEU A 108 1.68 -21.42 -13.62
C LEU A 108 1.88 -20.97 -12.18
N PHE A 109 2.40 -19.76 -12.00
CA PHE A 109 2.57 -19.13 -10.69
C PHE A 109 1.86 -17.79 -10.65
N ASP A 110 1.35 -17.43 -9.47
CA ASP A 110 0.84 -16.08 -9.24
C ASP A 110 2.01 -15.10 -9.36
N LEU A 111 1.81 -14.07 -10.16
CA LEU A 111 2.75 -12.96 -10.31
C LEU A 111 2.33 -11.85 -9.35
N ILE A 112 3.17 -11.54 -8.37
CA ILE A 112 2.88 -10.55 -7.32
C ILE A 112 3.85 -9.38 -7.47
N PRO A 113 3.38 -8.12 -7.58
CA PRO A 113 4.27 -6.97 -7.60
C PRO A 113 4.90 -6.76 -6.23
N THR A 114 6.15 -6.32 -6.25
CA THR A 114 6.93 -5.91 -5.08
C THR A 114 7.75 -4.66 -5.40
N GLY A 115 8.32 -4.05 -4.37
CA GLY A 115 9.11 -2.84 -4.50
C GLY A 115 9.91 -2.54 -3.24
N PRO A 116 10.63 -1.41 -3.22
CA PRO A 116 11.40 -0.99 -2.06
C PRO A 116 10.56 -0.95 -0.79
N GLY A 117 11.06 -1.55 0.28
CA GLY A 117 10.38 -1.56 1.58
C GLY A 117 9.30 -2.63 1.76
N ASP A 118 9.16 -3.59 0.84
CA ASP A 118 8.19 -4.69 0.99
C ASP A 118 8.53 -5.58 2.22
N PRO A 119 7.73 -5.54 3.30
CA PRO A 119 8.06 -6.25 4.53
C PRO A 119 7.96 -7.76 4.37
N LEU A 120 7.10 -8.27 3.47
CA LEU A 120 7.00 -9.71 3.22
C LEU A 120 8.30 -10.28 2.68
N LEU A 121 9.02 -9.55 1.83
CA LEU A 121 10.30 -10.01 1.28
C LEU A 121 11.42 -9.84 2.30
N LEU A 122 11.56 -8.62 2.84
CA LEU A 122 12.70 -8.24 3.69
C LEU A 122 12.74 -9.03 4.98
N GLU A 123 11.59 -9.25 5.63
CA GLU A 123 11.53 -9.99 6.89
C GLU A 123 11.66 -11.50 6.70
N ASN A 124 11.47 -12.00 5.48
CA ASN A 124 11.63 -13.42 5.13
C ASN A 124 12.94 -13.72 4.40
N GLY A 125 13.98 -12.92 4.67
CA GLY A 125 15.36 -13.17 4.24
C GLY A 125 15.62 -12.93 2.74
N ALA A 126 14.66 -12.35 2.01
CA ALA A 126 14.83 -11.99 0.61
C ALA A 126 15.24 -10.53 0.44
N ARG A 127 15.78 -10.23 -0.75
CA ARG A 127 16.05 -8.86 -1.20
C ARG A 127 14.98 -8.45 -2.21
N ILE A 128 14.78 -7.14 -2.35
CA ILE A 128 13.86 -6.60 -3.37
C ILE A 128 14.47 -6.82 -4.77
N PRO A 129 13.75 -7.48 -5.70
CA PRO A 129 14.24 -7.70 -7.06
C PRO A 129 14.31 -6.38 -7.85
N GLY A 130 15.36 -6.21 -8.63
CA GLY A 130 15.45 -5.19 -9.69
C GLY A 130 14.96 -5.73 -11.04
N ASP A 131 15.21 -4.96 -12.10
CA ASP A 131 14.90 -5.43 -13.46
C ASP A 131 15.74 -6.68 -13.83
N GLY A 132 15.12 -7.61 -14.57
CA GLY A 132 15.72 -8.91 -14.89
C GLY A 132 15.84 -9.89 -13.71
N GLN A 133 15.32 -9.54 -12.52
CA GLN A 133 15.37 -10.39 -11.32
C GLN A 133 13.98 -10.75 -10.80
N LEU A 134 13.88 -11.91 -10.15
CA LEU A 134 12.65 -12.41 -9.51
C LEU A 134 12.96 -12.96 -8.12
N VAL A 135 11.98 -12.90 -7.23
CA VAL A 135 11.99 -13.62 -5.95
C VAL A 135 10.92 -14.69 -5.98
N LEU A 136 11.25 -15.89 -5.50
CA LEU A 136 10.31 -17.02 -5.47
C LEU A 136 9.82 -17.31 -4.07
N SER A 137 8.57 -17.78 -3.93
CA SER A 137 8.18 -18.48 -2.71
C SER A 137 8.92 -19.83 -2.60
N ALA A 138 9.06 -20.34 -1.38
CA ALA A 138 9.66 -21.66 -1.14
C ALA A 138 8.98 -22.76 -1.97
N GLU A 139 7.65 -22.68 -2.11
CA GLU A 139 6.87 -23.64 -2.91
C GLU A 139 7.18 -23.54 -4.41
N ALA A 140 7.29 -22.33 -4.96
CA ALA A 140 7.65 -22.15 -6.37
C ALA A 140 9.07 -22.65 -6.65
N ALA A 141 10.04 -22.32 -5.79
CA ALA A 141 11.42 -22.80 -5.91
C ALA A 141 11.51 -24.33 -5.84
N ARG A 142 10.77 -24.95 -4.92
CA ARG A 142 10.68 -26.41 -4.76
C ARG A 142 10.12 -27.10 -6.00
N ARG A 143 9.02 -26.59 -6.57
CA ARG A 143 8.40 -27.15 -7.79
C ARG A 143 9.31 -27.05 -9.01
N MET A 144 10.01 -25.92 -9.12
CA MET A 144 10.92 -25.67 -10.23
C MET A 144 12.29 -26.33 -10.06
N GLY A 145 12.62 -26.79 -8.85
CA GLY A 145 13.93 -27.37 -8.52
C GLY A 145 15.07 -26.37 -8.64
N VAL A 146 14.83 -25.10 -8.28
CA VAL A 146 15.79 -23.99 -8.39
C VAL A 146 16.08 -23.33 -7.05
N THR A 147 17.19 -22.60 -6.99
CA THR A 147 17.69 -21.87 -5.83
C THR A 147 18.07 -20.44 -6.21
N ALA A 148 18.44 -19.62 -5.21
CA ALA A 148 18.92 -18.27 -5.47
C ALA A 148 20.21 -18.32 -6.31
N GLY A 149 20.25 -17.52 -7.38
CA GLY A 149 21.33 -17.47 -8.37
C GLY A 149 20.98 -18.15 -9.70
N ASP A 150 20.01 -19.07 -9.72
CA ASP A 150 19.60 -19.78 -10.92
C ASP A 150 18.85 -18.88 -11.92
N ALA A 151 18.80 -19.30 -13.19
CA ALA A 151 18.05 -18.62 -14.23
C ALA A 151 16.71 -19.34 -14.49
N LEU A 152 15.64 -18.57 -14.65
CA LEU A 152 14.31 -19.05 -15.00
C LEU A 152 13.84 -18.43 -16.29
N GLN A 153 13.40 -19.28 -17.22
CA GLN A 153 12.72 -18.81 -18.42
C GLN A 153 11.24 -18.62 -18.13
N VAL A 154 10.79 -17.40 -18.35
CA VAL A 154 9.42 -16.95 -18.22
C VAL A 154 8.79 -16.88 -19.60
N ARG A 155 7.51 -17.22 -19.67
CA ARG A 155 6.70 -17.14 -20.87
C ARG A 155 5.39 -16.41 -20.57
N VAL A 156 5.01 -15.51 -21.47
CA VAL A 156 3.72 -14.82 -21.43
C VAL A 156 3.01 -15.11 -22.74
N THR A 157 1.76 -15.58 -22.68
CA THR A 157 1.00 -15.98 -23.87
C THR A 157 -0.30 -15.19 -23.97
N ARG A 158 -0.69 -14.82 -25.19
CA ARG A 158 -1.99 -14.21 -25.51
C ARG A 158 -2.61 -14.85 -26.75
N THR A 159 -3.92 -14.69 -26.91
CA THR A 159 -4.64 -15.14 -28.12
C THR A 159 -5.17 -13.92 -28.86
N ARG A 160 -4.75 -13.73 -30.12
CA ARG A 160 -5.18 -12.64 -30.99
C ARG A 160 -5.85 -13.23 -32.24
N GLY A 161 -7.17 -13.11 -32.31
CA GLY A 161 -7.97 -13.79 -33.33
C GLY A 161 -7.80 -15.32 -33.23
N THR A 162 -7.24 -15.94 -34.26
CA THR A 162 -6.93 -17.38 -34.30
C THR A 162 -5.47 -17.73 -34.01
N ARG A 163 -4.60 -16.73 -33.77
CA ARG A 163 -3.17 -16.94 -33.54
C ARG A 163 -2.81 -16.74 -32.06
N THR A 164 -2.04 -17.66 -31.51
CA THR A 164 -1.41 -17.50 -30.19
C THR A 164 -0.07 -16.84 -30.37
N GLU A 165 0.19 -15.82 -29.57
CA GLU A 165 1.48 -15.12 -29.51
C GLU A 165 2.12 -15.34 -28.15
N GLU A 166 3.44 -15.46 -28.15
CA GLU A 166 4.23 -15.67 -26.94
C GLU A 166 5.39 -14.67 -26.87
N ALA A 167 5.63 -14.16 -25.67
CA ALA A 167 6.86 -13.49 -25.28
C ALA A 167 7.63 -14.40 -24.34
N ARG A 168 8.95 -14.44 -24.48
CA ARG A 168 9.86 -15.23 -23.64
C ARG A 168 10.99 -14.35 -23.15
N GLU A 169 11.32 -14.48 -21.88
CA GLU A 169 12.42 -13.74 -21.26
C GLU A 169 13.03 -14.59 -20.15
N THR A 170 14.32 -14.40 -19.89
CA THR A 170 15.04 -15.13 -18.84
C THR A 170 15.37 -14.18 -17.70
N PHE A 171 14.97 -14.56 -16.50
CA PHE A 171 15.20 -13.81 -15.27
C PHE A 171 16.10 -14.57 -14.32
N GLN A 172 16.86 -13.85 -13.50
CA GLN A 172 17.62 -14.42 -12.41
C GLN A 172 16.76 -14.55 -11.14
N VAL A 173 16.83 -15.71 -10.47
CA VAL A 173 16.26 -15.88 -9.12
C VAL A 173 17.17 -15.16 -8.12
N LEU A 174 16.77 -13.99 -7.65
CA LEU A 174 17.56 -13.21 -6.70
C LEU A 174 17.60 -13.83 -5.30
N SER A 175 16.43 -14.31 -4.85
CA SER A 175 16.21 -14.90 -3.54
C SER A 175 15.04 -15.88 -3.58
N VAL A 176 15.04 -16.82 -2.64
CA VAL A 176 13.88 -17.69 -2.33
C VAL A 176 13.44 -17.34 -0.93
N LEU A 177 12.15 -17.06 -0.75
CA LEU A 177 11.57 -16.73 0.56
C LEU A 177 11.59 -17.95 1.48
N ASP A 178 11.67 -17.69 2.78
CA ASP A 178 11.41 -18.69 3.81
C ASP A 178 10.02 -19.32 3.64
N ALA A 179 9.88 -20.60 3.99
CA ALA A 179 8.62 -21.33 3.89
C ALA A 179 7.50 -20.72 4.75
N ARG A 180 7.85 -19.96 5.80
CA ARG A 180 6.89 -19.21 6.64
C ARG A 180 6.18 -18.08 5.88
N ALA A 181 6.78 -17.55 4.80
CA ALA A 181 6.21 -16.45 4.03
C ALA A 181 4.91 -16.84 3.27
N GLY A 182 4.69 -18.14 3.05
CA GLY A 182 3.46 -18.64 2.44
C GLY A 182 3.63 -20.00 1.74
N SER A 183 2.53 -20.74 1.66
CA SER A 183 2.47 -22.08 1.06
C SER A 183 2.15 -22.11 -0.43
N LEU A 184 1.74 -20.97 -1.00
CA LEU A 184 1.36 -20.88 -2.41
C LEU A 184 2.59 -20.67 -3.31
N PRO A 185 2.59 -21.26 -4.52
CA PRO A 185 3.66 -21.04 -5.48
C PRO A 185 3.51 -19.66 -6.13
N ARG A 186 4.41 -18.73 -5.79
CA ARG A 186 4.35 -17.32 -6.21
C ARG A 186 5.70 -16.83 -6.73
N VAL A 187 5.62 -15.90 -7.67
CA VAL A 187 6.75 -15.13 -8.19
C VAL A 187 6.53 -13.67 -7.81
N TYR A 188 7.51 -13.08 -7.14
CA TYR A 188 7.53 -11.67 -6.79
C TYR A 188 8.45 -10.92 -7.75
N ALA A 189 7.93 -9.85 -8.35
CA ALA A 189 8.61 -9.10 -9.41
C ALA A 189 8.43 -7.59 -9.27
N PRO A 190 9.33 -6.77 -9.85
CA PRO A 190 9.11 -5.33 -9.95
C PRO A 190 7.78 -5.02 -10.63
N LEU A 191 7.11 -3.94 -10.20
CA LEU A 191 5.83 -3.51 -10.77
C LEU A 191 5.88 -3.36 -12.29
N ASP A 192 6.98 -2.84 -12.85
CA ASP A 192 7.13 -2.63 -14.28
C ASP A 192 6.98 -3.94 -15.07
N LEU A 193 7.58 -5.04 -14.61
CA LEU A 193 7.39 -6.36 -15.22
C LEU A 193 5.94 -6.81 -15.14
N VAL A 194 5.29 -6.62 -13.98
CA VAL A 194 3.89 -7.02 -13.78
C VAL A 194 2.98 -6.28 -14.75
N VAL A 195 3.21 -4.98 -14.94
CA VAL A 195 2.44 -4.16 -15.89
C VAL A 195 2.74 -4.55 -17.34
N ASP A 196 3.98 -4.85 -17.69
CA ASP A 196 4.32 -5.31 -19.04
C ASP A 196 3.65 -6.65 -19.37
N VAL A 197 3.54 -7.56 -18.38
CA VAL A 197 2.81 -8.84 -18.52
C VAL A 197 1.32 -8.60 -18.78
N GLU A 198 0.68 -7.68 -18.06
CA GLU A 198 -0.72 -7.29 -18.30
C GLU A 198 -0.88 -6.67 -19.69
N ALA A 199 -0.07 -5.66 -20.01
CA ALA A 199 -0.10 -4.95 -21.28
C ALA A 199 0.06 -5.91 -22.46
N PHE A 200 1.00 -6.86 -22.37
CA PHE A 200 1.17 -7.88 -23.38
C PHE A 200 -0.08 -8.74 -23.53
N LYS A 201 -0.67 -9.22 -22.44
CA LYS A 201 -1.90 -10.03 -22.46
C LYS A 201 -3.09 -9.27 -23.06
N GLU A 202 -3.13 -7.95 -22.89
CA GLU A 202 -4.16 -7.07 -23.48
C GLU A 202 -3.94 -6.73 -24.97
N GLY A 203 -2.78 -7.10 -25.54
CA GLY A 203 -2.48 -6.88 -26.96
C GLY A 203 -1.40 -5.82 -27.24
N TYR A 204 -1.00 -5.06 -26.21
CA TYR A 204 0.06 -4.06 -26.33
C TYR A 204 1.46 -4.70 -26.39
N GLY A 205 2.44 -3.98 -26.91
CA GLY A 205 3.86 -4.36 -26.85
C GLY A 205 4.52 -3.87 -25.56
N ALA A 206 5.67 -4.47 -25.21
CA ALA A 206 6.57 -3.97 -24.18
C ALA A 206 7.94 -3.69 -24.84
N PRO A 207 8.15 -2.48 -25.40
CA PRO A 207 9.34 -2.17 -26.21
C PRO A 207 10.65 -2.35 -25.46
N ASP A 208 10.70 -1.96 -24.18
CA ASP A 208 11.90 -2.07 -23.33
C ASP A 208 12.33 -3.53 -23.11
N ARG A 209 11.38 -4.48 -23.23
CA ARG A 209 11.62 -5.93 -23.17
C ARG A 209 11.74 -6.58 -24.55
N GLY A 210 11.56 -5.82 -25.63
CA GLY A 210 11.50 -6.33 -27.00
C GLY A 210 10.27 -7.18 -27.31
N TRP A 211 9.20 -7.09 -26.50
CA TRP A 211 7.99 -7.89 -26.71
C TRP A 211 7.11 -7.24 -27.78
N ALA A 212 6.86 -7.98 -28.85
CA ALA A 212 6.05 -7.51 -29.97
C ALA A 212 4.57 -7.34 -29.58
N GLY A 213 3.97 -6.23 -29.99
CA GLY A 213 2.54 -5.96 -29.81
C GLY A 213 2.20 -4.60 -30.38
N ASP A 214 0.95 -4.19 -30.20
CA ASP A 214 0.54 -2.86 -30.61
C ASP A 214 1.36 -1.84 -29.80
N THR A 215 2.00 -0.88 -30.48
CA THR A 215 2.78 0.14 -29.78
C THR A 215 1.84 0.89 -28.83
N PRO A 216 2.30 1.30 -27.64
CA PRO A 216 1.53 2.21 -26.78
C PRO A 216 1.32 3.58 -27.42
N GLU A 217 1.76 3.78 -28.67
CA GLU A 217 1.39 4.92 -29.49
C GLU A 217 -0.12 4.96 -29.71
N PRO A 218 -0.75 6.14 -29.65
CA PRO A 218 -2.13 6.29 -30.05
C PRO A 218 -2.27 5.93 -31.53
N PHE A 219 -3.22 5.05 -31.84
CA PHE A 219 -3.63 4.86 -33.22
C PHE A 219 -4.33 6.12 -33.73
N LEU A 220 -4.12 6.46 -34.99
CA LEU A 220 -4.80 7.60 -35.62
C LEU A 220 -6.24 7.23 -35.95
N SER A 221 -7.18 8.04 -35.48
CA SER A 221 -8.61 7.91 -35.80
C SER A 221 -9.16 9.19 -36.41
N PHE A 222 -10.07 9.07 -37.36
CA PHE A 222 -10.64 10.19 -38.12
C PHE A 222 -12.17 10.04 -38.22
N ASP A 223 -12.88 11.11 -38.57
CA ASP A 223 -14.32 11.05 -38.82
C ASP A 223 -14.65 10.77 -40.29
N GLY A 224 -13.75 11.16 -41.19
CA GLY A 224 -13.88 10.95 -42.61
C GLY A 224 -12.61 11.33 -43.36
N ALA A 225 -12.72 11.34 -44.68
CA ALA A 225 -11.72 11.90 -45.57
C ALA A 225 -12.38 12.68 -46.71
N ILE A 226 -11.72 13.74 -47.14
CA ILE A 226 -12.03 14.41 -48.40
C ILE A 226 -11.23 13.75 -49.51
N LEU A 227 -11.94 13.31 -50.54
CA LEU A 227 -11.39 12.77 -51.77
C LEU A 227 -11.47 13.84 -52.85
N LEU A 228 -10.33 14.22 -53.42
CA LEU A 228 -10.24 15.16 -54.53
C LEU A 228 -9.73 14.44 -55.78
N LEU A 229 -10.42 14.66 -56.89
CA LEU A 229 -10.14 14.02 -58.18
C LEU A 229 -10.16 15.07 -59.29
N ASP A 230 -9.37 14.85 -60.33
CA ASP A 230 -9.38 15.62 -61.58
C ASP A 230 -10.67 15.43 -62.39
N GLU A 231 -11.25 14.23 -62.34
CA GLU A 231 -12.49 13.87 -63.02
C GLU A 231 -13.57 13.36 -62.04
N PRO A 232 -14.86 13.66 -62.32
CA PRO A 232 -15.95 13.16 -61.50
C PRO A 232 -16.08 11.63 -61.60
N LEU A 233 -16.40 11.00 -60.48
CA LEU A 233 -16.63 9.55 -60.44
C LEU A 233 -17.98 9.18 -61.06
N ASP A 234 -17.96 8.17 -61.92
CA ASP A 234 -19.17 7.52 -62.40
C ASP A 234 -19.91 6.81 -61.23
N PRO A 235 -21.22 6.52 -61.36
CA PRO A 235 -22.00 5.92 -60.28
C PRO A 235 -21.46 4.57 -59.78
N ILE A 236 -20.87 3.76 -60.66
CA ILE A 236 -20.34 2.43 -60.32
C ILE A 236 -19.07 2.60 -59.48
N ALA A 237 -18.18 3.52 -59.89
CA ALA A 237 -16.97 3.86 -59.15
C ALA A 237 -17.31 4.43 -57.77
N ARG A 238 -18.32 5.31 -57.67
CA ARG A 238 -18.81 5.85 -56.37
C ARG A 238 -19.23 4.73 -55.42
N THR A 239 -20.09 3.81 -55.86
CA THR A 239 -20.51 2.66 -55.04
C THR A 239 -19.36 1.72 -54.73
N GLY A 240 -18.46 1.51 -55.70
CA GLY A 240 -17.27 0.67 -55.54
C GLY A 240 -16.34 1.17 -54.42
N LEU A 241 -16.23 2.48 -54.20
CA LEU A 241 -15.31 3.05 -53.20
C LEU A 241 -15.72 2.80 -51.74
N ILE A 242 -16.99 2.56 -51.46
CA ILE A 242 -17.47 2.27 -50.09
C ILE A 242 -17.56 0.76 -49.78
N ILE A 243 -17.63 -0.10 -50.81
CA ILE A 243 -17.68 -1.55 -50.62
C ILE A 243 -16.33 -2.07 -50.11
N ASN A 244 -16.27 -2.84 -49.02
CA ASN A 244 -15.05 -3.46 -48.49
C ASN A 244 -13.91 -2.48 -48.14
N THR A 245 -14.20 -1.20 -47.92
CA THR A 245 -13.21 -0.20 -47.47
C THR A 245 -13.44 0.25 -46.02
N GLY A 246 -14.59 -0.08 -45.45
CA GLY A 246 -15.01 0.31 -44.09
C GLY A 246 -15.65 1.69 -44.00
N PHE A 247 -15.84 2.39 -45.13
CA PHE A 247 -16.63 3.60 -45.21
C PHE A 247 -18.11 3.29 -45.48
N ALA A 248 -19.00 4.06 -44.87
CA ALA A 248 -20.45 3.83 -44.99
C ALA A 248 -21.10 4.73 -46.04
N ARG A 249 -20.56 5.94 -46.26
CA ARG A 249 -21.15 6.95 -47.13
C ARG A 249 -20.09 7.66 -47.96
N LEU A 250 -20.48 8.03 -49.18
CA LEU A 250 -19.74 8.92 -50.06
C LEU A 250 -20.74 9.93 -50.63
N THR A 251 -20.47 11.22 -50.45
CA THR A 251 -21.32 12.33 -50.92
C THR A 251 -20.48 13.38 -51.64
N ASP A 252 -21.08 14.14 -52.56
CA ASP A 252 -20.40 15.31 -53.13
C ASP A 252 -20.11 16.33 -52.01
N ALA A 253 -18.93 16.96 -52.06
CA ALA A 253 -18.50 17.96 -51.09
C ALA A 253 -18.41 19.33 -51.75
N ASP A 254 -19.04 20.35 -51.16
CA ASP A 254 -18.91 21.72 -51.65
C ASP A 254 -17.56 22.34 -51.22
N GLY A 255 -17.08 23.32 -52.00
CA GLY A 255 -15.78 23.96 -51.75
C GLY A 255 -15.69 24.68 -50.40
N GLN A 256 -16.81 25.20 -49.89
CA GLN A 256 -16.86 25.92 -48.62
C GLN A 256 -16.68 24.97 -47.43
N ARG A 257 -17.32 23.81 -47.46
CA ARG A 257 -17.26 22.76 -46.46
C ARG A 257 -15.89 22.09 -46.46
N VAL A 258 -15.28 21.90 -47.62
CA VAL A 258 -13.90 21.42 -47.69
C VAL A 258 -12.93 22.45 -47.09
N GLN A 259 -13.11 23.75 -47.41
CA GLN A 259 -12.29 24.81 -46.83
C GLN A 259 -12.43 24.89 -45.30
N GLN A 260 -13.64 24.72 -44.77
CA GLN A 260 -13.88 24.67 -43.31
C GLN A 260 -13.14 23.51 -42.62
N ARG A 261 -13.07 22.33 -43.26
CA ARG A 261 -12.44 21.14 -42.68
C ARG A 261 -10.92 21.10 -42.85
N LEU A 262 -10.42 21.46 -44.03
CA LEU A 262 -9.01 21.36 -44.37
C LEU A 262 -8.22 22.65 -44.15
N GLY A 263 -8.90 23.78 -43.93
CA GLY A 263 -8.27 25.10 -43.80
C GLY A 263 -7.71 25.67 -45.11
N VAL A 264 -7.87 24.97 -46.24
CA VAL A 264 -7.41 25.39 -47.57
C VAL A 264 -8.55 25.35 -48.59
N PRO A 265 -8.63 26.31 -49.53
CA PRO A 265 -9.61 26.28 -50.60
C PRO A 265 -9.30 25.14 -51.58
N VAL A 266 -10.36 24.57 -52.18
CA VAL A 266 -10.22 23.57 -53.26
C VAL A 266 -10.33 24.30 -54.61
N PRO A 267 -9.38 24.12 -55.54
CA PRO A 267 -9.51 24.64 -56.90
C PRO A 267 -10.76 24.10 -57.61
N GLU A 268 -11.45 24.94 -58.37
CA GLU A 268 -12.64 24.55 -59.16
C GLU A 268 -12.35 23.44 -60.19
N SER A 269 -11.08 23.23 -60.55
CA SER A 269 -10.65 22.14 -61.43
C SER A 269 -10.72 20.75 -60.79
N LEU A 270 -10.94 20.64 -59.48
CA LEU A 270 -11.04 19.36 -58.78
C LEU A 270 -12.47 19.09 -58.34
N THR A 271 -12.90 17.84 -58.53
CA THR A 271 -14.15 17.34 -57.98
C THR A 271 -13.90 16.82 -56.56
N ALA A 272 -14.68 17.32 -55.59
CA ALA A 272 -14.55 16.96 -54.19
C ALA A 272 -15.67 16.01 -53.71
N TYR A 273 -15.28 14.99 -52.97
CA TYR A 273 -16.16 14.03 -52.33
C TYR A 273 -15.84 13.94 -50.84
N ASP A 274 -16.87 13.78 -50.03
CA ASP A 274 -16.78 13.47 -48.61
C ASP A 274 -17.07 11.98 -48.40
N VAL A 275 -16.11 11.25 -47.83
CA VAL A 275 -16.23 9.82 -47.55
C VAL A 275 -16.05 9.56 -46.06
N PHE A 276 -17.08 9.02 -45.41
CA PHE A 276 -17.16 8.95 -43.95
C PHE A 276 -17.99 7.75 -43.45
N THR A 277 -17.89 7.49 -42.15
CA THR A 277 -18.68 6.44 -41.47
C THR A 277 -19.34 6.99 -40.19
N PRO A 278 -20.65 7.29 -40.20
CA PRO A 278 -21.32 7.86 -39.04
C PRO A 278 -21.20 6.98 -37.80
N GLY A 279 -20.76 7.55 -36.68
CA GLY A 279 -20.69 6.87 -35.39
C GLY A 279 -19.58 5.82 -35.27
N SER A 280 -18.69 5.71 -36.26
CA SER A 280 -17.50 4.85 -36.20
C SER A 280 -16.26 5.66 -36.57
N ALA A 281 -15.09 5.21 -36.15
CA ALA A 281 -13.84 5.86 -36.50
C ALA A 281 -13.30 5.33 -37.84
N VAL A 282 -12.80 6.24 -38.67
CA VAL A 282 -12.00 5.94 -39.85
C VAL A 282 -10.54 5.75 -39.41
N THR A 283 -9.95 4.62 -39.77
CA THR A 283 -8.55 4.29 -39.45
C THR A 283 -7.65 4.43 -40.68
N VAL A 284 -6.33 4.41 -40.46
CA VAL A 284 -5.33 4.37 -41.55
C VAL A 284 -5.56 3.19 -42.51
N SER A 285 -6.06 2.06 -42.01
CA SER A 285 -6.38 0.89 -42.86
C SER A 285 -7.53 1.17 -43.84
N ASN A 286 -8.54 1.95 -43.40
CA ASN A 286 -9.66 2.36 -44.25
C ASN A 286 -9.18 3.32 -45.35
N LEU A 287 -8.36 4.32 -44.99
CA LEU A 287 -7.78 5.28 -45.94
C LEU A 287 -6.98 4.56 -47.03
N ARG A 288 -6.10 3.62 -46.63
CA ARG A 288 -5.31 2.80 -47.58
C ARG A 288 -6.18 1.95 -48.51
N ALA A 289 -7.32 1.44 -48.02
CA ALA A 289 -8.24 0.67 -48.84
C ALA A 289 -8.87 1.53 -49.97
N ILE A 290 -9.20 2.79 -49.69
CA ILE A 290 -9.66 3.73 -50.72
C ILE A 290 -8.53 4.08 -51.69
N GLU A 291 -7.34 4.44 -51.19
CA GLU A 291 -6.17 4.73 -52.02
C GLU A 291 -5.85 3.56 -52.97
N GLN A 292 -5.97 2.32 -52.49
CA GLN A 292 -5.76 1.13 -53.31
C GLN A 292 -6.78 1.01 -54.44
N LYS A 293 -8.05 1.36 -54.21
CA LYS A 293 -9.10 1.36 -55.24
C LYS A 293 -8.97 2.49 -56.24
N LEU A 294 -8.32 3.58 -55.85
CA LEU A 294 -8.05 4.73 -56.70
C LEU A 294 -6.71 4.64 -57.44
N ARG A 295 -5.97 3.52 -57.29
CA ARG A 295 -4.72 3.31 -58.03
C ARG A 295 -4.95 3.47 -59.53
N GLY A 296 -4.11 4.29 -60.16
CA GLY A 296 -4.20 4.62 -61.58
C GLY A 296 -5.01 5.88 -61.90
N ARG A 297 -5.64 6.52 -60.90
CA ARG A 297 -6.24 7.86 -61.02
C ARG A 297 -5.40 8.88 -60.24
N GLU A 298 -5.40 10.14 -60.68
CA GLU A 298 -4.85 11.23 -59.87
C GLU A 298 -5.84 11.61 -58.77
N ALA A 299 -5.66 10.99 -57.59
CA ALA A 299 -6.52 11.21 -56.44
C ALA A 299 -5.72 11.74 -55.24
N VAL A 300 -6.34 12.65 -54.48
CA VAL A 300 -5.82 13.13 -53.21
C VAL A 300 -6.83 12.76 -52.11
N VAL A 301 -6.38 11.99 -51.12
CA VAL A 301 -7.18 11.57 -49.97
C VAL A 301 -6.66 12.31 -48.74
N LEU A 302 -7.50 13.15 -48.13
CA LEU A 302 -7.15 13.96 -46.97
C LEU A 302 -8.07 13.61 -45.80
N PRO A 303 -7.59 12.92 -44.77
CA PRO A 303 -8.41 12.64 -43.60
C PRO A 303 -8.79 13.93 -42.87
N TYR A 304 -9.86 13.90 -42.09
CA TYR A 304 -10.25 15.02 -41.24
C TYR A 304 -10.86 14.52 -39.92
N VAL A 305 -10.86 15.40 -38.92
CA VAL A 305 -11.55 15.21 -37.65
C VAL A 305 -12.55 16.34 -37.50
N ASP A 306 -13.81 16.02 -37.23
CA ASP A 306 -14.86 16.99 -36.95
C ASP A 306 -14.99 17.19 -35.43
N GLN A 307 -15.13 18.44 -34.99
CA GLN A 307 -15.52 18.82 -33.61
C GLN A 307 -14.70 18.18 -32.47
N LEU A 308 -13.49 18.69 -32.23
CA LEU A 308 -12.74 18.39 -31.00
C LEU A 308 -13.05 19.44 -29.91
N PRO A 309 -13.29 19.03 -28.66
CA PRO A 309 -13.48 19.96 -27.55
C PRO A 309 -12.10 20.52 -27.13
N LEU A 310 -11.67 21.60 -27.80
CA LEU A 310 -10.38 22.25 -27.57
C LEU A 310 -10.60 23.64 -26.97
N VAL A 311 -9.76 24.00 -26.00
CA VAL A 311 -9.72 25.33 -25.39
C VAL A 311 -8.31 25.92 -25.35
N ASP A 312 -8.23 27.24 -25.42
CA ASP A 312 -6.98 28.01 -25.29
C ASP A 312 -6.52 28.14 -23.81
N ALA A 313 -5.40 28.82 -23.58
CA ALA A 313 -4.86 29.09 -22.24
C ALA A 313 -5.82 29.90 -21.33
N GLN A 314 -6.76 30.66 -21.91
CA GLN A 314 -7.78 31.40 -21.18
C GLN A 314 -9.11 30.62 -21.04
N GLY A 315 -9.17 29.37 -21.51
CA GLY A 315 -10.37 28.53 -21.47
C GLY A 315 -11.41 28.86 -22.55
N ARG A 316 -11.05 29.62 -23.59
CA ARG A 316 -11.94 29.92 -24.72
C ARG A 316 -11.90 28.80 -25.74
N GLU A 317 -13.05 28.48 -26.33
CA GLU A 317 -13.15 27.46 -27.39
C GLU A 317 -12.24 27.81 -28.57
N MET A 318 -11.51 26.80 -29.05
CA MET A 318 -10.55 26.94 -30.13
C MET A 318 -10.82 25.88 -31.20
N VAL A 319 -10.63 26.25 -32.46
CA VAL A 319 -10.67 25.32 -33.59
C VAL A 319 -9.28 25.20 -34.18
N LEU A 320 -8.86 23.97 -34.46
CA LEU A 320 -7.63 23.67 -35.19
C LEU A 320 -7.99 23.03 -36.54
N ALA A 321 -7.31 23.44 -37.61
CA ALA A 321 -7.43 22.78 -38.91
C ALA A 321 -6.30 21.75 -39.08
N GLY A 322 -6.64 20.54 -39.51
CA GLY A 322 -5.66 19.46 -39.71
C GLY A 322 -5.26 19.35 -41.17
N LEU A 323 -3.97 19.58 -41.47
CA LEU A 323 -3.48 19.55 -42.85
C LEU A 323 -2.07 18.99 -42.95
N SER A 324 -1.90 17.88 -43.68
CA SER A 324 -0.60 17.30 -44.00
C SER A 324 -0.55 17.04 -45.51
N LEU A 325 0.24 17.84 -46.24
CA LEU A 325 0.32 17.80 -47.71
C LEU A 325 1.74 17.51 -48.20
N SER A 326 1.85 16.50 -49.08
CA SER A 326 3.09 16.31 -49.84
C SER A 326 3.30 17.45 -50.84
N PRO A 327 4.55 17.72 -51.28
CA PRO A 327 4.82 18.75 -52.30
C PRO A 327 4.06 18.56 -53.62
N ARG A 328 3.61 17.33 -53.92
CA ARG A 328 2.74 17.05 -55.08
C ARG A 328 1.31 17.49 -54.79
N GLN A 329 0.74 17.09 -53.66
CA GLN A 329 -0.64 17.44 -53.27
C GLN A 329 -0.81 18.96 -53.08
N ALA A 330 0.17 19.62 -52.47
CA ALA A 330 0.18 21.07 -52.31
C ALA A 330 0.11 21.81 -53.66
N ARG A 331 0.85 21.34 -54.68
CA ARG A 331 0.77 21.90 -56.04
C ARG A 331 -0.60 21.70 -56.68
N LEU A 332 -1.22 20.52 -56.52
CA LEU A 332 -2.56 20.23 -57.03
C LEU A 332 -3.62 21.12 -56.37
N LEU A 333 -3.49 21.37 -55.08
CA LEU A 333 -4.39 22.21 -54.28
C LEU A 333 -4.10 23.71 -54.40
N GLN A 334 -3.01 24.10 -55.06
CA GLN A 334 -2.50 25.48 -55.06
C GLN A 334 -2.32 26.04 -53.63
N ALA A 335 -1.92 25.15 -52.71
CA ALA A 335 -1.73 25.43 -51.29
C ALA A 335 -0.24 25.46 -50.93
N PRO A 336 0.16 26.17 -49.86
CA PRO A 336 1.52 26.11 -49.35
C PRO A 336 1.86 24.70 -48.84
N VAL A 337 3.13 24.29 -48.99
CA VAL A 337 3.62 23.03 -48.41
C VAL A 337 3.82 23.22 -46.91
N PRO A 338 3.13 22.45 -46.04
CA PRO A 338 3.35 22.54 -44.60
C PRO A 338 4.78 22.11 -44.22
N PRO A 339 5.40 22.71 -43.18
CA PRO A 339 6.76 22.36 -42.75
C PRO A 339 6.94 20.88 -42.38
N TRP A 340 5.90 20.23 -41.86
CA TRP A 340 5.87 18.81 -41.47
C TRP A 340 5.52 17.85 -42.63
N GLY A 341 5.29 18.35 -43.85
CA GLY A 341 5.09 17.53 -45.03
C GLY A 341 3.73 16.81 -45.12
N GLY A 342 3.72 15.67 -45.82
CA GLY A 342 2.51 14.94 -46.19
C GLY A 342 2.09 13.88 -45.17
N PHE A 343 0.82 13.49 -45.22
CA PHE A 343 0.26 12.48 -44.31
C PHE A 343 1.06 11.17 -44.33
N THR A 344 1.60 10.77 -43.18
CA THR A 344 2.46 9.57 -43.04
C THR A 344 1.70 8.36 -42.50
N GLY A 345 0.54 8.58 -41.88
CA GLY A 345 -0.25 7.54 -41.21
C GLY A 345 0.41 6.98 -39.94
N ARG A 346 1.34 7.72 -39.31
CA ARG A 346 2.01 7.35 -38.05
C ARG A 346 1.96 8.50 -37.05
N ALA A 347 1.91 8.17 -35.77
CA ALA A 347 1.85 9.13 -34.66
C ALA A 347 3.24 9.43 -34.02
N ALA A 348 4.36 9.13 -34.71
CA ALA A 348 5.66 8.93 -34.04
C ALA A 348 6.76 9.98 -34.33
N SER A 349 6.61 10.93 -35.26
CA SER A 349 7.62 12.02 -35.41
C SER A 349 7.32 13.15 -34.41
N ALA A 350 7.77 12.92 -33.17
CA ALA A 350 7.36 13.66 -31.98
C ALA A 350 7.66 15.19 -32.01
N GLY A 351 8.61 15.66 -32.83
CA GLY A 351 8.84 17.09 -33.04
C GLY A 351 7.98 17.74 -34.14
N GLU A 352 7.43 16.95 -35.06
CA GLU A 352 6.59 17.46 -36.16
C GLU A 352 5.11 17.54 -35.74
N LEU A 353 4.66 16.63 -34.88
CA LEU A 353 3.26 16.55 -34.44
C LEU A 353 2.78 17.76 -33.63
N THR A 354 3.67 18.37 -32.85
CA THR A 354 3.37 19.55 -32.04
C THR A 354 3.58 20.85 -32.79
N SER A 355 3.94 20.81 -34.07
CA SER A 355 4.11 22.02 -34.88
C SER A 355 2.76 22.66 -35.21
N VAL A 356 2.72 24.00 -35.22
CA VAL A 356 1.54 24.77 -35.61
C VAL A 356 1.90 25.94 -36.52
N LEU A 357 1.08 26.16 -37.56
CA LEU A 357 1.05 27.40 -38.32
C LEU A 357 -0.07 28.27 -37.79
N VAL A 358 0.23 29.52 -37.45
CA VAL A 358 -0.72 30.43 -36.81
C VAL A 358 -1.20 31.54 -37.77
N PRO A 359 -2.38 32.13 -37.51
CA PRO A 359 -2.78 33.39 -38.15
C PRO A 359 -1.78 34.53 -37.89
N LYS A 360 -1.67 35.49 -38.83
CA LYS A 360 -0.69 36.61 -38.77
C LYS A 360 -0.77 37.49 -37.52
N ASP A 361 -1.92 37.52 -36.85
CA ASP A 361 -2.20 38.30 -35.65
C ASP A 361 -1.76 37.61 -34.35
N HIS A 362 -1.31 36.36 -34.42
CA HIS A 362 -0.79 35.66 -33.25
C HIS A 362 0.59 36.18 -32.86
N ALA A 363 0.75 36.55 -31.57
CA ALA A 363 2.02 36.97 -30.98
C ALA A 363 2.49 35.89 -29.99
N GLY A 364 3.62 35.25 -30.29
CA GLY A 364 4.24 34.24 -29.43
C GLY A 364 4.84 33.09 -30.23
N ASP A 365 5.78 32.39 -29.59
CA ASP A 365 6.49 31.24 -30.19
C ASP A 365 5.80 29.90 -29.87
N SER A 366 4.76 29.91 -29.05
CA SER A 366 4.02 28.69 -28.66
C SER A 366 2.53 28.95 -28.50
N LEU A 367 1.71 27.95 -28.84
CA LEU A 367 0.26 27.96 -28.63
C LEU A 367 -0.12 26.85 -27.65
N GLN A 368 -0.68 27.21 -26.49
CA GLN A 368 -1.20 26.22 -25.54
C GLN A 368 -2.62 25.80 -25.91
N VAL A 369 -2.84 24.50 -25.99
CA VAL A 369 -4.14 23.89 -26.29
C VAL A 369 -4.48 22.87 -25.23
N THR A 370 -5.71 22.87 -24.75
CA THR A 370 -6.23 21.83 -23.86
C THR A 370 -7.38 21.09 -24.53
N SER A 371 -7.26 19.76 -24.62
CA SER A 371 -8.31 18.88 -25.14
C SER A 371 -9.06 18.23 -23.99
N ALA A 372 -10.39 18.39 -23.98
CA ALA A 372 -11.29 17.74 -23.01
C ALA A 372 -11.77 16.39 -23.55
N GLY A 373 -10.90 15.37 -23.51
CA GLY A 373 -11.21 14.00 -23.91
C GLY A 373 -11.51 13.06 -22.74
N ALA A 374 -11.20 11.77 -22.90
CA ALA A 374 -11.29 10.76 -21.83
C ALA A 374 -10.39 11.10 -20.62
N ARG A 375 -9.29 11.82 -20.87
CA ARG A 375 -8.49 12.53 -19.87
C ARG A 375 -8.19 13.92 -20.43
N THR A 376 -8.24 14.95 -19.60
CA THR A 376 -7.83 16.29 -20.00
C THR A 376 -6.36 16.30 -20.38
N LEU A 377 -6.06 16.74 -21.59
CA LEU A 377 -4.71 16.78 -22.13
C LEU A 377 -4.33 18.22 -22.48
N THR A 378 -3.31 18.75 -21.80
CA THR A 378 -2.76 20.08 -22.10
C THR A 378 -1.43 19.89 -22.84
N LEU A 379 -1.32 20.55 -23.99
CA LEU A 379 -0.15 20.49 -24.86
C LEU A 379 0.27 21.90 -25.29
N HIS A 380 1.56 22.04 -25.53
CA HIS A 380 2.16 23.24 -26.09
C HIS A 380 2.55 22.93 -27.53
N LEU A 381 2.02 23.73 -28.46
CA LEU A 381 2.34 23.64 -29.88
C LEU A 381 3.42 24.65 -30.23
N ASP A 382 4.43 24.23 -30.98
CA ASP A 382 5.55 25.05 -31.40
C ASP A 382 5.19 25.82 -32.67
N VAL A 383 5.25 27.14 -32.63
CA VAL A 383 4.90 27.98 -33.79
C VAL A 383 6.03 27.91 -34.81
N VAL A 384 5.76 27.27 -35.95
CA VAL A 384 6.73 27.08 -37.04
C VAL A 384 6.56 28.06 -38.19
N GLY A 385 5.53 28.89 -38.16
CA GLY A 385 5.29 29.94 -39.15
C GLY A 385 3.93 30.62 -38.98
N ALA A 386 3.77 31.76 -39.64
CA ALA A 386 2.53 32.52 -39.67
C ALA A 386 2.06 32.76 -41.11
N GLY A 387 0.74 32.80 -41.33
CA GLY A 387 0.17 32.96 -42.67
C GLY A 387 -1.27 33.45 -42.65
N ASP A 388 -1.88 33.57 -43.83
CA ASP A 388 -3.28 33.96 -44.02
C ASP A 388 -4.22 32.76 -43.75
N TRP A 389 -4.16 32.24 -42.53
CA TRP A 389 -4.96 31.10 -42.07
C TRP A 389 -6.17 31.60 -41.28
N GLN A 390 -7.34 30.97 -41.49
CA GLN A 390 -8.55 31.30 -40.73
C GLN A 390 -8.48 30.79 -39.28
N HIS A 391 -7.83 29.65 -39.08
CA HIS A 391 -7.62 28.99 -37.79
C HIS A 391 -6.18 28.47 -37.75
N PRO A 392 -5.59 28.23 -36.57
CA PRO A 392 -4.29 27.58 -36.47
C PRO A 392 -4.31 26.21 -37.16
N VAL A 393 -3.28 25.92 -37.95
CA VAL A 393 -3.15 24.71 -38.75
C VAL A 393 -2.09 23.81 -38.13
N VAL A 394 -2.45 22.54 -37.94
CA VAL A 394 -1.60 21.50 -37.34
C VAL A 394 -1.51 20.28 -38.27
N PRO A 395 -0.54 19.38 -38.07
CA PRO A 395 -0.54 18.07 -38.72
C PRO A 395 -1.87 17.36 -38.49
N VAL A 396 -2.45 16.78 -39.55
CA VAL A 396 -3.72 16.04 -39.41
C VAL A 396 -3.57 14.83 -38.51
N GLU A 397 -2.37 14.27 -38.42
CA GLU A 397 -2.00 13.23 -37.46
C GLU A 397 -2.23 13.66 -36.01
N LEU A 398 -1.94 14.91 -35.64
CA LEU A 398 -2.21 15.41 -34.28
C LEU A 398 -3.72 15.37 -34.00
N LEU A 399 -4.54 15.86 -34.93
CA LEU A 399 -6.00 15.78 -34.76
C LEU A 399 -6.46 14.33 -34.65
N GLY A 400 -5.86 13.42 -35.42
CA GLY A 400 -6.15 12.00 -35.35
C GLY A 400 -5.80 11.36 -33.99
N VAL A 401 -4.71 11.81 -33.37
CA VAL A 401 -4.35 11.44 -31.99
C VAL A 401 -5.35 12.00 -30.98
N LEU A 402 -5.66 13.31 -31.07
CA LEU A 402 -6.60 13.96 -30.15
C LEU A 402 -8.01 13.37 -30.25
N ARG A 403 -8.44 12.96 -31.45
CA ARG A 403 -9.70 12.24 -31.66
C ARG A 403 -9.71 10.91 -30.93
N THR A 404 -8.63 10.14 -31.01
CA THR A 404 -8.47 8.91 -30.21
C THR A 404 -8.53 9.24 -28.71
N GLY A 405 -7.95 10.38 -28.31
CA GLY A 405 -8.01 10.96 -26.98
C GLY A 405 -9.41 11.26 -26.44
N THR A 406 -10.40 11.49 -27.31
CA THR A 406 -11.79 11.69 -26.87
C THR A 406 -12.42 10.40 -26.33
N GLN A 407 -11.95 9.23 -26.79
CA GLN A 407 -12.49 7.92 -26.43
C GLN A 407 -11.58 7.13 -25.48
N ARG A 408 -10.27 7.36 -25.54
CA ARG A 408 -9.24 6.64 -24.79
C ARG A 408 -8.30 7.63 -24.13
N ALA A 409 -7.96 7.41 -22.87
CA ALA A 409 -7.06 8.30 -22.16
C ALA A 409 -5.68 8.30 -22.81
N LEU A 410 -5.07 9.49 -22.94
CA LEU A 410 -3.72 9.70 -23.47
C LEU A 410 -2.85 10.41 -22.44
N THR A 411 -1.55 10.16 -22.52
CA THR A 411 -0.50 10.90 -21.80
C THR A 411 0.37 11.60 -22.85
N TYR A 412 0.69 12.87 -22.60
CA TYR A 412 1.59 13.67 -23.43
C TYR A 412 2.89 13.91 -22.67
N ARG A 413 4.03 13.56 -23.25
CA ARG A 413 5.36 13.85 -22.69
C ARG A 413 5.94 15.09 -23.38
N GLY A 414 5.87 16.23 -22.68
CA GLY A 414 6.31 17.52 -23.22
C GLY A 414 7.81 17.58 -23.60
N GLU A 415 8.68 16.81 -22.94
CA GLU A 415 10.12 16.77 -23.25
C GLU A 415 10.43 16.11 -24.60
N THR A 416 9.64 15.11 -24.98
CA THR A 416 9.85 14.33 -26.20
C THR A 416 8.86 14.68 -27.30
N GLY A 417 7.77 15.39 -27.00
CA GLY A 417 6.66 15.66 -27.93
C GLY A 417 5.82 14.42 -28.26
N SER A 418 5.98 13.33 -27.50
CA SER A 418 5.35 12.04 -27.80
C SER A 418 4.01 11.86 -27.09
N PHE A 419 3.09 11.19 -27.77
CA PHE A 419 1.81 10.77 -27.21
C PHE A 419 1.83 9.28 -26.93
N GLU A 420 1.35 8.90 -25.76
CA GLU A 420 1.21 7.51 -25.34
C GLU A 420 -0.24 7.28 -24.91
N MET A 421 -0.78 6.11 -25.24
CA MET A 421 -2.00 5.59 -24.63
C MET A 421 -1.80 5.59 -23.11
N ALA A 422 -2.61 6.38 -22.39
CA ALA A 422 -2.56 6.35 -20.94
C ALA A 422 -2.95 4.94 -20.50
N ARG A 423 -2.10 4.33 -19.67
CA ARG A 423 -2.43 3.06 -19.03
C ARG A 423 -3.71 3.26 -18.22
N GLY A 424 -4.62 2.27 -18.28
CA GLY A 424 -5.78 2.23 -17.40
C GLY A 424 -5.34 2.29 -15.93
N GLY A 425 -6.23 2.69 -15.02
CA GLY A 425 -5.92 2.64 -13.60
C GLY A 425 -5.55 1.22 -13.15
N TYR A 426 -4.89 1.11 -12.00
CA TYR A 426 -4.54 -0.18 -11.43
C TYR A 426 -5.79 -0.93 -10.97
N ARG A 427 -5.72 -2.26 -10.91
CA ARG A 427 -6.90 -3.12 -10.73
C ARG A 427 -6.99 -3.75 -9.34
N GLY A 428 -6.01 -3.43 -8.50
CA GLY A 428 -5.98 -3.73 -7.08
C GLY A 428 -4.76 -3.09 -6.42
N PHE A 429 -4.49 -3.51 -5.18
CA PHE A 429 -3.35 -3.04 -4.41
C PHE A 429 -2.93 -4.09 -3.38
N ARG A 430 -1.69 -3.96 -2.92
CA ARG A 430 -1.14 -4.68 -1.79
C ARG A 430 -0.56 -3.65 -0.83
N LEU A 431 -1.21 -3.51 0.32
CA LEU A 431 -0.88 -2.54 1.36
C LEU A 431 -0.42 -3.28 2.61
N TYR A 432 0.66 -2.82 3.24
CA TYR A 432 1.07 -3.27 4.56
C TYR A 432 1.04 -2.12 5.55
N ALA A 433 0.46 -2.43 6.71
CA ALA A 433 0.53 -1.58 7.88
C ALA A 433 1.91 -1.70 8.56
N ARG A 434 2.34 -0.66 9.27
CA ARG A 434 3.60 -0.62 10.01
C ARG A 434 3.57 -1.58 11.19
N SER A 435 2.51 -1.51 11.97
CA SER A 435 2.18 -2.46 13.03
C SER A 435 0.85 -3.14 12.77
N ILE A 436 0.65 -4.29 13.40
CA ILE A 436 -0.64 -4.98 13.49
C ILE A 436 -1.72 -4.07 14.12
N ASP A 437 -1.32 -3.14 14.98
CA ASP A 437 -2.22 -2.19 15.65
C ASP A 437 -2.71 -1.07 14.73
N ASP A 438 -2.01 -0.81 13.61
CA ASP A 438 -2.41 0.20 12.63
C ASP A 438 -3.43 -0.34 11.63
N VAL A 439 -3.53 -1.67 11.49
CA VAL A 439 -4.43 -2.35 10.54
C VAL A 439 -5.89 -1.93 10.72
N PRO A 440 -6.48 -1.90 11.93
CA PRO A 440 -7.88 -1.52 12.11
C PRO A 440 -8.17 -0.06 11.71
N ALA A 441 -7.25 0.86 11.97
CA ALA A 441 -7.41 2.27 11.61
C ALA A 441 -7.35 2.48 10.09
N LEU A 442 -6.44 1.79 9.41
CA LEU A 442 -6.35 1.79 7.94
C LEU A 442 -7.57 1.14 7.30
N ALA A 443 -8.01 0.01 7.85
CA ALA A 443 -9.22 -0.69 7.44
C ALA A 443 -10.47 0.22 7.51
N ALA A 444 -10.64 0.94 8.62
CA ALA A 444 -11.74 1.90 8.79
C ALA A 444 -11.71 3.01 7.72
N ARG A 445 -10.53 3.59 7.45
CA ARG A 445 -10.38 4.63 6.40
C ARG A 445 -10.69 4.10 5.00
N LEU A 446 -10.29 2.88 4.68
CA LEU A 446 -10.62 2.24 3.40
C LEU A 446 -12.14 1.98 3.30
N GLN A 447 -12.78 1.57 4.40
CA GLN A 447 -14.22 1.35 4.46
C GLN A 447 -15.01 2.66 4.32
N GLU A 448 -14.53 3.78 4.88
CA GLU A 448 -15.11 5.11 4.68
C GLU A 448 -15.08 5.55 3.21
N GLN A 449 -14.11 5.07 2.43
CA GLN A 449 -14.06 5.25 0.97
C GLN A 449 -14.96 4.27 0.19
N GLY A 450 -15.72 3.43 0.89
CA GLY A 450 -16.58 2.41 0.30
C GLY A 450 -15.80 1.25 -0.32
N LEU A 451 -14.60 0.95 0.17
CA LEU A 451 -13.80 -0.18 -0.30
C LEU A 451 -14.04 -1.42 0.57
N GLU A 452 -14.31 -2.54 -0.08
CA GLU A 452 -14.31 -3.86 0.54
C GLU A 452 -12.91 -4.47 0.40
N PHE A 453 -12.38 -5.03 1.48
CA PHE A 453 -11.01 -5.54 1.55
C PHE A 453 -10.95 -6.85 2.33
N VAL A 454 -9.90 -7.62 2.06
CA VAL A 454 -9.50 -8.79 2.81
C VAL A 454 -8.34 -8.39 3.70
N ALA A 455 -8.56 -8.47 5.01
CA ALA A 455 -7.55 -8.27 6.05
C ALA A 455 -7.87 -9.18 7.24
N GLN A 456 -6.88 -9.57 8.04
CA GLN A 456 -7.06 -10.43 9.21
C GLN A 456 -7.57 -9.66 10.45
N VAL A 457 -8.47 -8.71 10.24
CA VAL A 457 -8.96 -7.77 11.27
C VAL A 457 -9.63 -8.51 12.43
N GLU A 458 -10.40 -9.57 12.14
CA GLU A 458 -11.09 -10.33 13.19
C GLU A 458 -10.14 -11.06 14.14
N ALA A 459 -9.03 -11.62 13.63
CA ALA A 459 -8.04 -12.29 14.46
C ALA A 459 -7.34 -11.30 15.41
N ILE A 460 -7.00 -10.12 14.88
CA ILE A 460 -6.35 -9.04 15.62
C ILE A 460 -7.27 -8.49 16.72
N GLN A 461 -8.53 -8.18 16.37
CA GLN A 461 -9.51 -7.65 17.32
C GLN A 461 -9.83 -8.64 18.45
N ARG A 462 -9.93 -9.94 18.15
CA ARG A 462 -10.15 -10.96 19.19
C ARG A 462 -9.03 -10.97 20.24
N ILE A 463 -7.79 -10.78 19.82
CA ILE A 463 -6.64 -10.75 20.73
C ILE A 463 -6.61 -9.46 21.55
N GLN A 464 -6.93 -8.32 20.94
CA GLN A 464 -7.05 -7.04 21.67
C GLN A 464 -8.15 -7.11 22.75
N VAL A 465 -9.31 -7.66 22.42
CA VAL A 465 -10.40 -7.88 23.38
C VAL A 465 -9.99 -8.85 24.48
N LEU A 466 -9.21 -9.90 24.15
CA LEU A 466 -8.68 -10.84 25.13
C LEU A 466 -7.67 -10.16 26.08
N ASP A 467 -6.74 -9.35 25.58
CA ASP A 467 -5.79 -8.58 26.41
C ASP A 467 -6.53 -7.62 27.34
N GLU A 468 -7.47 -6.83 26.81
CA GLU A 468 -8.28 -5.93 27.62
C GLU A 468 -9.07 -6.68 28.70
N GLY A 469 -9.70 -7.80 28.32
CA GLY A 469 -10.46 -8.65 29.24
C GLY A 469 -9.61 -9.23 30.36
N LEU A 470 -8.44 -9.80 30.02
CA LEU A 470 -7.47 -10.33 30.98
C LEU A 470 -6.92 -9.21 31.88
N GLY A 471 -6.69 -8.02 31.33
CA GLY A 471 -6.29 -6.83 32.08
C GLY A 471 -7.34 -6.41 33.11
N ARG A 472 -8.62 -6.39 32.74
CA ARG A 472 -9.73 -6.10 33.67
C ARG A 472 -9.82 -7.15 34.78
N LEU A 473 -9.74 -8.44 34.43
CA LEU A 473 -9.77 -9.53 35.42
C LEU A 473 -8.59 -9.44 36.39
N PHE A 474 -7.38 -9.16 35.88
CA PHE A 474 -6.20 -8.95 36.70
C PHE A 474 -6.41 -7.84 37.73
N TRP A 475 -6.93 -6.68 37.33
CA TRP A 475 -7.16 -5.56 38.24
C TRP A 475 -8.22 -5.88 39.31
N LEU A 476 -9.26 -6.65 38.99
CA LEU A 476 -10.25 -7.10 39.96
C LEU A 476 -9.63 -8.02 41.02
N ILE A 477 -8.82 -9.01 40.60
CA ILE A 477 -8.14 -9.94 41.51
C ILE A 477 -7.07 -9.20 42.31
N ALA A 478 -6.32 -8.28 41.70
CA ALA A 478 -5.33 -7.44 42.36
C ALA A 478 -5.97 -6.57 43.45
N LEU A 479 -7.11 -5.93 43.17
CA LEU A 479 -7.83 -5.13 44.17
C LEU A 479 -8.28 -5.98 45.36
N LEU A 480 -8.83 -7.17 45.09
CA LEU A 480 -9.26 -8.11 46.13
C LEU A 480 -8.07 -8.60 46.97
N GLY A 481 -6.98 -8.99 46.31
CA GLY A 481 -5.75 -9.44 46.97
C GLY A 481 -5.08 -8.34 47.80
N ILE A 482 -4.91 -7.15 47.22
CA ILE A 482 -4.30 -5.99 47.90
C ILE A 482 -5.14 -5.57 49.10
N SER A 483 -6.46 -5.48 48.97
CA SER A 483 -7.34 -5.11 50.09
C SER A 483 -7.29 -6.14 51.22
N GLY A 484 -7.39 -7.43 50.89
CA GLY A 484 -7.27 -8.53 51.86
C GLY A 484 -5.89 -8.57 52.54
N GLY A 485 -4.81 -8.50 51.77
CA GLY A 485 -3.43 -8.52 52.27
C GLY A 485 -3.13 -7.30 53.16
N THR A 486 -3.60 -6.11 52.77
CA THR A 486 -3.46 -4.89 53.57
C THR A 486 -4.24 -5.01 54.87
N ALA A 487 -5.47 -5.52 54.85
CA ALA A 487 -6.27 -5.72 56.06
C ALA A 487 -5.61 -6.69 57.04
N VAL A 488 -5.07 -7.81 56.55
CA VAL A 488 -4.32 -8.78 57.36
C VAL A 488 -3.07 -8.15 57.97
N LEU A 489 -2.33 -7.37 57.18
CA LEU A 489 -1.09 -6.73 57.63
C LEU A 489 -1.38 -5.64 58.68
N VAL A 490 -2.41 -4.81 58.47
CA VAL A 490 -2.87 -3.82 59.47
C VAL A 490 -3.32 -4.51 60.75
N ALA A 491 -4.19 -5.53 60.66
CA ALA A 491 -4.71 -6.24 61.83
C ALA A 491 -3.59 -6.89 62.65
N SER A 492 -2.60 -7.44 61.97
CA SER A 492 -1.49 -8.17 62.62
C SER A 492 -0.47 -7.22 63.24
N LEU A 493 -0.09 -6.14 62.55
CA LEU A 493 0.77 -5.10 63.14
C LEU A 493 0.08 -4.41 64.31
N TYR A 494 -1.23 -4.16 64.19
CA TYR A 494 -2.03 -3.64 65.29
C TYR A 494 -1.99 -4.58 66.51
N ALA A 495 -2.25 -5.87 66.31
CA ALA A 495 -2.19 -6.86 67.38
C ALA A 495 -0.80 -6.98 68.01
N ALA A 496 0.28 -6.88 67.21
CA ALA A 496 1.64 -6.89 67.70
C ALA A 496 1.94 -5.67 68.61
N VAL A 497 1.49 -4.49 68.22
CA VAL A 497 1.63 -3.27 69.03
C VAL A 497 0.88 -3.38 70.36
N GLU A 498 -0.35 -3.91 70.36
CA GLU A 498 -1.14 -4.06 71.59
C GLU A 498 -0.47 -5.02 72.57
N ARG A 499 0.10 -6.14 72.09
CA ARG A 499 0.84 -7.08 72.93
C ARG A 499 2.09 -6.46 73.56
N LEU A 500 2.73 -5.52 72.87
CA LEU A 500 3.94 -4.83 73.32
C LEU A 500 3.66 -3.52 74.07
N ARG A 501 2.38 -3.19 74.33
CA ARG A 501 1.97 -1.93 74.96
C ARG A 501 2.65 -1.70 76.31
N ARG A 502 2.78 -2.74 77.14
CA ARG A 502 3.47 -2.68 78.45
C ARG A 502 4.97 -2.45 78.29
N ASP A 503 5.63 -3.24 77.45
CA ASP A 503 7.09 -3.17 77.25
C ASP A 503 7.50 -1.82 76.65
N LEU A 504 6.72 -1.29 75.70
CA LEU A 504 6.92 0.04 75.11
C LEU A 504 6.66 1.17 76.13
N GLY A 505 5.73 0.97 77.06
CA GLY A 505 5.47 1.87 78.19
C GLY A 505 6.67 1.96 79.14
N VAL A 506 7.23 0.82 79.53
CA VAL A 506 8.44 0.73 80.39
C VAL A 506 9.65 1.34 79.70
N LEU A 507 9.86 1.03 78.42
CA LEU A 507 10.93 1.61 77.61
C LEU A 507 10.83 3.14 77.51
N ARG A 508 9.61 3.70 77.40
CA ARG A 508 9.40 5.16 77.43
C ARG A 508 9.78 5.78 78.77
N LEU A 509 9.54 5.09 79.89
CA LEU A 509 9.94 5.56 81.23
C LEU A 509 11.46 5.55 81.43
N LEU A 510 12.16 4.64 80.74
CA LEU A 510 13.63 4.57 80.70
C LEU A 510 14.28 5.62 79.76
N GLY A 511 13.49 6.53 79.17
CA GLY A 511 13.99 7.66 78.38
C GLY A 511 13.87 7.52 76.86
N LEU A 512 13.16 6.52 76.33
CA LEU A 512 12.91 6.44 74.88
C LEU A 512 11.95 7.54 74.40
N ALA A 513 12.42 8.34 73.44
CA ALA A 513 11.62 9.41 72.84
C ALA A 513 10.43 8.86 72.04
N ARG A 514 9.31 9.61 72.01
CA ARG A 514 8.06 9.30 71.27
C ARG A 514 8.29 8.88 69.81
N TRP A 515 9.28 9.49 69.16
CA TRP A 515 9.68 9.16 67.78
C TRP A 515 10.17 7.72 67.60
N HIS A 516 10.85 7.14 68.59
CA HIS A 516 11.34 5.76 68.49
C HIS A 516 10.21 4.73 68.59
N VAL A 517 9.16 5.03 69.36
CA VAL A 517 7.94 4.19 69.47
C VAL A 517 7.12 4.24 68.18
N PHE A 518 7.14 5.36 67.47
CA PHE A 518 6.47 5.50 66.17
C PHE A 518 7.17 4.71 65.05
N PHE A 519 8.50 4.76 64.96
CA PHE A 519 9.24 4.07 63.89
C PHE A 519 9.34 2.56 64.07
N PHE A 520 9.07 2.02 65.26
CA PHE A 520 9.20 0.60 65.54
C PHE A 520 8.21 -0.27 64.72
N PRO A 521 6.89 -0.01 64.71
CA PRO A 521 5.94 -0.76 63.87
C PRO A 521 6.20 -0.57 62.37
N VAL A 522 6.70 0.60 61.96
CA VAL A 522 7.07 0.89 60.56
C VAL A 522 8.25 0.02 60.12
N ALA A 523 9.30 -0.07 60.95
CA ALA A 523 10.44 -0.93 60.66
C ALA A 523 10.04 -2.42 60.61
N GLN A 524 9.15 -2.87 61.50
CA GLN A 524 8.62 -4.24 61.47
C GLN A 524 7.81 -4.50 60.19
N GLY A 525 6.87 -3.62 59.85
CA GLY A 525 6.05 -3.74 58.65
C GLY A 525 6.90 -3.81 57.37
N VAL A 526 7.91 -2.96 57.26
CA VAL A 526 8.83 -2.95 56.11
C VAL A 526 9.66 -4.25 56.04
N MET A 527 10.16 -4.78 57.15
CA MET A 527 10.92 -6.04 57.15
C MET A 527 10.05 -7.25 56.80
N ILE A 528 8.84 -7.33 57.36
CA ILE A 528 7.87 -8.39 57.00
C ILE A 528 7.53 -8.29 55.51
N ALA A 529 7.31 -7.06 54.99
CA ALA A 529 7.04 -6.84 53.58
C ALA A 529 8.20 -7.26 52.68
N ALA A 530 9.44 -6.91 53.04
CA ALA A 530 10.62 -7.31 52.30
C ALA A 530 10.80 -8.85 52.28
N LEU A 531 10.60 -9.52 53.43
CA LEU A 531 10.69 -10.98 53.52
C LEU A 531 9.56 -11.67 52.73
N GLY A 532 8.33 -11.18 52.84
CA GLY A 532 7.19 -11.70 52.09
C GLY A 532 7.34 -11.50 50.58
N LEU A 533 7.90 -10.36 50.16
CA LEU A 533 8.22 -10.08 48.77
C LEU A 533 9.32 -11.00 48.23
N LEU A 534 10.38 -11.24 49.00
CA LEU A 534 11.42 -12.23 48.64
C LEU A 534 10.83 -13.63 48.49
N ALA A 535 9.98 -14.05 49.43
CA ALA A 535 9.29 -15.33 49.36
C ALA A 535 8.34 -15.40 48.15
N ALA A 536 7.63 -14.31 47.85
CA ALA A 536 6.73 -14.23 46.70
C ALA A 536 7.48 -14.31 45.37
N LEU A 537 8.61 -13.60 45.24
CA LEU A 537 9.47 -13.64 44.06
C LEU A 537 10.08 -15.03 43.86
N GLY A 538 10.51 -15.69 44.94
CA GLY A 538 10.97 -17.08 44.89
C GLY A 538 9.87 -18.06 44.46
N GLY A 539 8.66 -17.89 44.99
CA GLY A 539 7.47 -18.65 44.59
C GLY A 539 7.12 -18.43 43.11
N TYR A 540 7.11 -17.18 42.67
CA TYR A 540 6.93 -16.80 41.26
C TYR A 540 7.99 -17.45 40.37
N ALA A 541 9.27 -17.33 40.69
CA ALA A 541 10.36 -17.90 39.89
C ALA A 541 10.25 -19.43 39.78
N SER A 542 9.91 -20.10 40.89
CA SER A 542 9.73 -21.56 40.92
C SER A 542 8.55 -21.99 40.04
N LEU A 543 7.41 -21.30 40.14
CA LEU A 543 6.23 -21.64 39.37
C LEU A 543 6.38 -21.25 37.89
N ALA A 544 6.97 -20.10 37.58
CA ALA A 544 7.28 -19.68 36.22
C ALA A 544 8.24 -20.66 35.54
N TRP A 545 9.26 -21.16 36.25
CA TRP A 545 10.14 -22.21 35.76
C TRP A 545 9.37 -23.50 35.48
N ALA A 546 8.48 -23.94 36.39
CA ALA A 546 7.68 -25.13 36.19
C ALA A 546 6.72 -25.01 34.99
N ILE A 547 6.06 -23.86 34.84
CA ILE A 547 5.16 -23.57 33.71
C ILE A 547 5.96 -23.59 32.40
N ASN A 548 7.02 -22.78 32.28
CA ASN A 548 7.80 -22.68 31.05
C ASN A 548 8.43 -24.02 30.65
N ARG A 549 8.81 -24.86 31.61
CA ARG A 549 9.31 -26.21 31.34
C ARG A 549 8.22 -27.15 30.85
N THR A 550 7.05 -27.13 31.48
CA THR A 550 5.94 -28.04 31.15
C THR A 550 5.38 -27.75 29.77
N PHE A 551 5.31 -26.48 29.37
CA PHE A 551 4.77 -26.03 28.09
C PHE A 551 5.86 -25.78 27.01
N SER A 552 7.09 -26.24 27.25
CA SER A 552 8.21 -26.02 26.33
C SER A 552 8.01 -26.65 24.94
N SER A 553 7.14 -27.66 24.81
CA SER A 553 6.81 -28.30 23.54
C SER A 553 5.91 -27.48 22.63
N GLU A 554 5.21 -26.47 23.15
CA GLU A 554 4.26 -25.62 22.40
C GLU A 554 4.85 -24.24 22.05
N LEU A 555 6.06 -23.94 22.55
CA LEU A 555 6.77 -22.68 22.39
C LEU A 555 7.85 -22.79 21.30
N ALA A 556 7.99 -21.75 20.50
CA ALA A 556 9.12 -21.60 19.58
C ALA A 556 10.41 -21.29 20.37
N PRO A 557 11.60 -21.50 19.78
CA PRO A 557 12.87 -21.24 20.46
C PRO A 557 12.98 -19.76 20.89
N GLY A 558 12.93 -19.51 22.20
CA GLY A 558 13.04 -18.16 22.77
C GLY A 558 11.77 -17.65 23.45
N GLU A 559 10.60 -18.18 23.07
CA GLU A 559 9.32 -17.80 23.65
C GLU A 559 9.14 -18.35 25.07
N ARG A 560 8.40 -17.62 25.91
CA ARG A 560 8.13 -18.01 27.30
C ARG A 560 6.71 -17.60 27.70
N PHE A 561 5.91 -18.58 28.14
CA PHE A 561 4.52 -18.34 28.56
C PHE A 561 4.39 -17.49 29.82
N CYS A 562 5.32 -17.62 30.77
CA CYS A 562 5.28 -16.86 32.02
C CYS A 562 6.57 -16.07 32.20
N THR A 563 6.51 -14.77 31.89
CA THR A 563 7.61 -13.82 32.08
C THR A 563 7.09 -12.49 32.57
N LEU A 564 7.67 -11.98 33.65
CA LEU A 564 7.47 -10.62 34.09
C LEU A 564 8.59 -9.72 33.54
N PRO A 565 8.27 -8.64 32.82
CA PRO A 565 9.28 -7.64 32.49
C PRO A 565 9.79 -6.96 33.75
N GLY A 566 11.08 -6.58 33.75
CA GLY A 566 11.75 -6.03 34.93
C GLY A 566 11.08 -4.77 35.50
N GLU A 567 10.47 -3.95 34.64
CA GLU A 567 9.71 -2.77 35.03
C GLU A 567 8.51 -3.11 35.91
N GLN A 568 7.76 -4.16 35.56
CA GLN A 568 6.60 -4.60 36.34
C GLN A 568 7.01 -5.18 37.70
N ILE A 569 8.17 -5.84 37.78
CA ILE A 569 8.74 -6.30 39.06
C ILE A 569 9.04 -5.09 39.96
N LEU A 570 9.67 -4.05 39.41
CA LEU A 570 10.00 -2.84 40.16
C LEU A 570 8.73 -2.13 40.66
N MET A 571 7.70 -2.01 39.83
CA MET A 571 6.41 -1.46 40.22
C MET A 571 5.74 -2.28 41.33
N ALA A 572 5.78 -3.61 41.25
CA ALA A 572 5.22 -4.49 42.29
C ALA A 572 5.97 -4.36 43.63
N ILE A 573 7.30 -4.25 43.58
CA ILE A 573 8.15 -4.01 44.77
C ILE A 573 7.78 -2.67 45.41
N ALA A 574 7.73 -1.60 44.60
CA ALA A 574 7.41 -0.26 45.08
C ALA A 574 5.99 -0.19 45.68
N ALA A 575 4.99 -0.77 45.01
CA ALA A 575 3.62 -0.81 45.48
C ALA A 575 3.47 -1.59 46.79
N THR A 576 4.13 -2.75 46.90
CA THR A 576 4.10 -3.57 48.12
C THR A 576 4.73 -2.84 49.31
N LEU A 577 5.89 -2.22 49.10
CA LEU A 577 6.57 -1.44 50.14
C LEU A 577 5.73 -0.22 50.56
N ALA A 578 5.13 0.48 49.60
CA ALA A 578 4.25 1.62 49.89
C ALA A 578 3.03 1.20 50.72
N LEU A 579 2.35 0.11 50.35
CA LEU A 579 1.22 -0.44 51.10
C LEU A 579 1.62 -0.87 52.51
N ALA A 580 2.77 -1.53 52.65
CA ALA A 580 3.30 -1.94 53.96
C ALA A 580 3.60 -0.72 54.85
N VAL A 581 4.19 0.33 54.30
CA VAL A 581 4.42 1.59 55.02
C VAL A 581 3.08 2.20 55.43
N LEU A 582 2.12 2.34 54.53
CA LEU A 582 0.80 2.89 54.85
C LEU A 582 0.07 2.10 55.95
N ALA A 583 0.06 0.78 55.84
CA ALA A 583 -0.53 -0.10 56.86
C ALA A 583 0.18 0.03 58.21
N SER A 584 1.52 0.09 58.20
CA SER A 584 2.32 0.25 59.43
C SER A 584 2.19 1.62 60.07
N LEU A 585 1.94 2.68 59.28
CA LEU A 585 1.68 4.04 59.78
C LEU A 585 0.38 4.09 60.59
N VAL A 586 -0.66 3.34 60.18
CA VAL A 586 -1.91 3.21 60.96
C VAL A 586 -1.64 2.61 62.34
N ALA A 587 -0.83 1.54 62.40
CA ALA A 587 -0.43 0.92 63.67
C ALA A 587 0.48 1.83 64.50
N ALA A 588 1.43 2.53 63.87
CA ALA A 588 2.36 3.44 64.51
C ALA A 588 1.66 4.66 65.13
N TRP A 589 0.69 5.26 64.42
CA TRP A 589 -0.10 6.37 64.94
C TRP A 589 -0.84 5.97 66.22
N ARG A 590 -1.42 4.76 66.25
CA ARG A 590 -2.09 4.25 67.44
C ARG A 590 -1.12 3.98 68.60
N ALA A 591 0.08 3.46 68.32
CA ALA A 591 1.12 3.26 69.33
C ALA A 591 1.51 4.56 70.06
N THR A 592 1.48 5.71 69.37
CA THR A 592 1.80 7.01 70.00
C THR A 592 0.74 7.53 70.96
N ARG A 593 -0.50 7.03 70.87
CA ARG A 593 -1.62 7.42 71.75
C ARG A 593 -1.65 6.67 73.09
N ILE A 594 -0.75 5.72 73.30
CA ILE A 594 -0.63 4.97 74.56
C ILE A 594 -0.07 5.91 75.64
N ASP A 595 -0.81 6.07 76.75
CA ASP A 595 -0.36 6.84 77.91
C ASP A 595 0.60 5.98 78.78
N PRO A 596 1.85 6.42 79.03
CA PRO A 596 2.79 5.69 79.88
C PRO A 596 2.29 5.52 81.32
N ALA A 597 1.36 6.34 81.81
CA ALA A 597 0.79 6.21 83.15
C ALA A 597 -0.28 5.11 83.27
N GLU A 598 -0.96 4.74 82.18
CA GLU A 598 -1.95 3.65 82.17
C GLU A 598 -1.28 2.27 82.24
N ALA A 599 -0.09 2.11 81.65
CA ALA A 599 0.62 0.84 81.59
C ALA A 599 1.02 0.28 82.99
N ILE A 600 1.08 1.15 84.01
CA ILE A 600 1.40 0.79 85.40
C ILE A 600 0.14 0.53 86.24
N ARG A 601 -1.04 1.02 85.81
CA ARG A 601 -2.29 0.95 86.60
C ARG A 601 -3.05 -0.38 86.52
N GLU A 602 -2.73 -1.27 85.57
CA GLU A 602 -3.33 -2.61 85.46
C GLU A 602 -2.74 -3.64 86.45
N HIS A 603 -2.51 -3.23 87.70
CA HIS A 603 -2.09 -4.12 88.80
C HIS A 603 -3.23 -4.46 89.74
#